data_AF-A0A812RE95-F1
#
_entry.id   AF-A0A812RE95-F1
#
_cell.length_a   1.000
_cell.length_b   1.000
_cell.length_c   1.000
_cell.angle_alpha   90.00
_cell.angle_beta   90.00
_cell.angle_gamma   90.00
#
_symmetry.space_group_name_H-M   'P 1'
#
loop_
_entity.id
_entity.type
_entity.pdbx_description
1 polymer ?
#
loop_
_entity_poly.entity_id
_entity_poly.type
_entity_poly.pdbx_seq_one_letter_code
_entity_poly.pdbx_strand_id
1 'polypeptide(L)'
;EFGPQACMIMVDARSFRDEELFFESFAYNLTMVQEFIKRSYTEDRTMLGRSQLGQLKRDLLACNRAGITWKFLVVSIPMQAMGFPAAQDRWYGYAAERNSLLKFIQDEGIQNVVFLSADIHATFISDVAWQPLGFIPSDPPE
;
A
#
# COMPACT_ATOMS: atom_id res chain seq x y z
N GLU A 1 -11.66 1.78 -18.79
CA GLU A 1 -10.79 0.83 -19.49
C GLU A 1 -10.34 1.44 -20.80
N PHE A 2 -9.13 1.12 -21.25
CA PHE A 2 -8.53 1.59 -22.51
C PHE A 2 -8.34 0.39 -23.44
N GLY A 3 -9.47 -0.25 -23.79
CA GLY A 3 -9.47 -1.52 -24.52
C GLY A 3 -8.77 -2.65 -23.74
N PRO A 4 -8.19 -3.65 -24.42
CA PRO A 4 -7.51 -4.77 -23.77
C PRO A 4 -6.15 -4.37 -23.16
N GLN A 5 -5.69 -3.13 -23.39
CA GLN A 5 -4.35 -2.71 -23.03
C GLN A 5 -4.24 -2.30 -21.57
N ALA A 6 -5.22 -1.57 -21.04
CA ALA A 6 -5.13 -1.04 -19.69
C ALA A 6 -6.48 -0.84 -19.01
N CYS A 7 -6.51 -1.06 -17.70
CA CYS A 7 -7.57 -0.55 -16.82
C CYS A 7 -6.96 0.42 -15.81
N MET A 8 -7.74 1.44 -15.44
CA MET A 8 -7.36 2.43 -14.44
C MET A 8 -8.38 2.38 -13.32
N ILE A 9 -7.91 2.16 -12.10
CA ILE A 9 -8.71 2.12 -10.88
C ILE A 9 -8.24 3.26 -10.01
N MET A 10 -9.14 4.17 -9.63
CA MET A 10 -8.82 5.32 -8.79
C MET A 10 -9.46 5.13 -7.42
N VAL A 11 -8.67 5.31 -6.37
CA VAL A 11 -9.10 5.12 -4.97
C VAL A 11 -8.86 6.38 -4.15
N ASP A 12 -9.57 6.47 -3.02
CA ASP A 12 -9.50 7.60 -2.09
C ASP A 12 -8.86 7.13 -0.78
N ALA A 13 -7.59 7.50 -0.58
CA ALA A 13 -6.82 7.19 0.62
C ALA A 13 -6.90 8.29 1.70
N ARG A 14 -7.99 9.09 1.71
CA ARG A 14 -8.22 10.15 2.69
C ARG A 14 -9.60 10.05 3.35
N SER A 15 -10.67 9.83 2.61
CA SER A 15 -12.04 9.95 3.14
C SER A 15 -12.45 8.86 4.12
N PHE A 16 -11.85 7.66 4.04
CA PHE A 16 -12.29 6.47 4.79
C PHE A 16 -11.20 5.86 5.66
N ARG A 17 -10.03 6.49 5.75
CA ARG A 17 -8.93 5.98 6.56
C ARG A 17 -9.20 6.19 8.06
N ASP A 18 -8.68 5.27 8.87
CA ASP A 18 -8.61 5.49 10.31
C ASP A 18 -7.65 6.64 10.64
N GLU A 19 -7.78 7.22 11.83
CA GLU A 19 -6.87 8.26 12.32
C GLU A 19 -5.43 7.74 12.41
N GLU A 20 -4.47 8.53 11.94
CA GLU A 20 -3.04 8.19 11.88
C GLU A 20 -2.49 7.63 13.20
N LEU A 21 -1.67 6.59 13.12
CA LEU A 21 -0.97 6.07 14.29
C LEU A 21 -0.04 7.13 14.87
N PHE A 22 -0.17 7.43 16.16
CA PHE A 22 0.78 8.32 16.81
C PHE A 22 2.21 7.80 16.65
N PHE A 23 3.09 8.65 16.11
CA PHE A 23 4.50 8.37 15.94
C PHE A 23 5.31 9.66 16.00
N GLU A 24 6.21 9.76 16.97
CA GLU A 24 7.01 10.97 17.18
C GLU A 24 8.11 11.06 16.10
N SER A 25 7.91 11.96 15.14
CA SER A 25 8.69 12.02 13.90
C SER A 25 10.10 12.62 14.03
N PHE A 26 10.50 13.11 15.21
CA PHE A 26 11.75 13.85 15.40
C PHE A 26 12.73 13.22 16.40
N ALA A 27 12.34 12.16 17.11
CA ALA A 27 13.16 11.51 18.14
C ALA A 27 13.02 9.98 18.11
N TYR A 28 13.47 9.35 17.02
CA TYR A 28 13.38 7.89 16.91
C TYR A 28 14.32 7.18 17.89
N ASN A 29 13.76 6.28 18.69
CA ASN A 29 14.52 5.19 19.30
C ASN A 29 13.97 3.85 18.80
N LEU A 30 14.79 2.79 18.92
CA LEU A 30 14.44 1.46 18.41
C LEU A 30 13.12 0.93 18.99
N THR A 31 12.86 1.18 20.27
CA THR A 31 11.62 0.75 20.94
C THR A 31 10.38 1.38 20.33
N MET A 32 10.41 2.69 20.03
CA MET A 32 9.30 3.39 19.39
C MET A 32 9.03 2.88 17.97
N VAL A 33 10.10 2.65 17.20
CA VAL A 33 10.02 2.09 15.85
C VAL A 33 9.41 0.69 15.86
N GLN A 34 9.86 -0.17 16.78
CA GLN A 34 9.35 -1.53 16.91
C GLN A 34 7.88 -1.55 17.33
N GLU A 35 7.47 -0.69 18.27
CA GLU A 35 6.08 -0.61 18.68
C GLU A 35 5.19 -0.06 17.55
N PHE A 36 5.66 0.96 16.80
CA PHE A 36 4.94 1.47 15.63
C PHE A 36 4.73 0.38 14.57
N ILE A 37 5.78 -0.36 14.19
CA ILE A 37 5.68 -1.47 13.24
C ILE A 37 4.69 -2.52 13.77
N LYS A 38 4.84 -2.93 15.03
CA LYS A 38 3.96 -3.94 15.63
C LYS A 38 2.50 -3.50 15.54
N ARG A 39 2.19 -2.27 15.94
CA ARG A 39 0.83 -1.73 15.89
C ARG A 39 0.29 -1.63 14.47
N SER A 40 1.08 -1.14 13.51
CA SER A 40 0.61 -1.00 12.12
C SER A 40 0.34 -2.31 11.40
N TYR A 41 0.90 -3.41 11.90
CA TYR A 41 0.68 -4.77 11.38
C TYR A 41 -0.38 -5.57 12.13
N THR A 42 -0.68 -5.23 13.39
CA THR A 42 -1.55 -6.05 14.26
C THR A 42 -2.87 -5.39 14.61
N GLU A 43 -2.96 -4.06 14.56
CA GLU A 43 -4.22 -3.34 14.71
C GLU A 43 -5.02 -3.43 13.40
N ASP A 44 -6.35 -3.57 13.51
CA ASP A 44 -7.26 -3.60 12.36
C ASP A 44 -7.50 -2.19 11.84
N ARG A 45 -6.47 -1.63 11.19
CA ARG A 45 -6.49 -0.27 10.61
C ARG A 45 -6.66 -0.29 9.10
N THR A 46 -7.43 0.65 8.57
CA THR A 46 -7.74 0.77 7.14
C THR A 46 -7.33 2.13 6.58
N MET A 47 -6.74 2.14 5.38
CA MET A 47 -6.42 3.34 4.59
C MET A 47 -7.55 3.65 3.61
N LEU A 48 -8.14 2.63 2.98
CA LEU A 48 -9.18 2.80 1.96
C LEU A 48 -10.60 2.66 2.51
N GLY A 49 -10.75 2.13 3.73
CA GLY A 49 -12.02 1.61 4.22
C GLY A 49 -12.32 0.22 3.62
N ARG A 50 -12.98 -0.63 4.41
CA ARG A 50 -13.29 -2.02 4.02
C ARG A 50 -14.06 -2.15 2.70
N SER A 51 -15.02 -1.26 2.47
CA SER A 51 -15.85 -1.27 1.26
C SER A 51 -15.03 -0.96 0.00
N GLN A 52 -14.21 0.09 0.03
CA GLN A 52 -13.39 0.48 -1.11
C GLN A 52 -12.26 -0.52 -1.34
N LEU A 53 -11.61 -1.03 -0.29
CA LEU A 53 -10.61 -2.11 -0.41
C LEU A 53 -11.21 -3.35 -1.07
N GLY A 54 -12.41 -3.76 -0.64
CA GLY A 54 -13.10 -4.90 -1.23
C GLY A 54 -13.45 -4.68 -2.70
N GLN A 55 -13.87 -3.46 -3.07
CA GLN A 55 -14.14 -3.12 -4.46
C GLN A 55 -12.85 -3.10 -5.30
N LEU A 56 -11.78 -2.50 -4.80
CA LEU A 56 -10.47 -2.50 -5.46
C LEU A 56 -9.98 -3.92 -5.78
N LYS A 57 -10.09 -4.85 -4.83
CA LYS A 57 -9.71 -6.26 -5.04
C LYS A 57 -10.56 -6.91 -6.14
N ARG A 58 -11.86 -6.64 -6.16
CA ARG A 58 -12.76 -7.14 -7.22
C ARG A 58 -12.42 -6.56 -8.59
N ASP A 59 -12.14 -5.26 -8.67
CA ASP A 59 -11.82 -4.58 -9.92
C ASP A 59 -10.49 -5.07 -10.50
N LEU A 60 -9.45 -5.22 -9.67
CA LEU A 60 -8.17 -5.79 -10.08
C LEU A 60 -8.33 -7.21 -10.64
N LEU A 61 -9.11 -8.05 -9.93
CA LEU A 61 -9.38 -9.42 -10.36
C LEU A 61 -10.20 -9.47 -11.66
N ALA A 62 -11.18 -8.57 -11.81
CA ALA A 62 -11.98 -8.44 -13.02
C ALA A 62 -11.10 -8.04 -14.22
N CYS A 63 -10.25 -7.02 -14.09
CA CYS A 63 -9.30 -6.65 -15.15
C CYS A 63 -8.38 -7.83 -15.52
N ASN A 64 -7.89 -8.56 -14.53
CA ASN A 64 -7.01 -9.71 -14.77
C ASN A 64 -7.72 -10.82 -15.55
N ARG A 65 -8.95 -11.17 -15.14
CA ARG A 65 -9.77 -12.20 -15.80
C ARG A 65 -10.22 -11.79 -17.21
N ALA A 66 -10.39 -10.49 -17.45
CA ALA A 66 -10.67 -9.96 -18.77
C ALA A 66 -9.45 -9.94 -19.71
N GLY A 67 -8.27 -10.39 -19.24
CA GLY A 67 -7.04 -10.40 -20.04
C GLY A 67 -6.45 -9.01 -20.28
N ILE A 68 -6.80 -8.03 -19.45
CA ILE A 68 -6.26 -6.66 -19.58
C ILE A 68 -4.78 -6.67 -19.18
N THR A 69 -3.94 -6.14 -20.08
CA THR A 69 -2.48 -6.19 -19.91
C THR A 69 -2.03 -5.40 -18.68
N TRP A 70 -2.33 -4.11 -18.58
CA TRP A 70 -1.85 -3.22 -17.51
C TRP A 70 -2.97 -2.80 -16.55
N LYS A 71 -2.70 -2.77 -15.25
CA LYS A 71 -3.62 -2.30 -14.22
C LYS A 71 -2.99 -1.10 -13.50
N PHE A 72 -3.45 0.10 -13.79
CA PHE A 72 -2.99 1.32 -13.12
C PHE A 72 -3.88 1.61 -11.91
N LEU A 73 -3.32 1.50 -10.71
CA LEU A 73 -3.98 1.90 -9.47
C LEU A 73 -3.52 3.31 -9.10
N VAL A 74 -4.43 4.28 -9.21
CA VAL A 74 -4.18 5.68 -8.87
C VAL A 74 -4.59 5.91 -7.43
N VAL A 75 -3.63 6.31 -6.59
CA VAL A 75 -3.82 6.55 -5.15
C VAL A 75 -3.02 7.77 -4.73
N SER A 76 -3.57 8.62 -3.86
CA SER A 76 -2.90 9.85 -3.45
C SER A 76 -1.57 9.61 -2.71
N ILE A 77 -1.45 8.48 -2.00
CA ILE A 77 -0.30 8.15 -1.15
C ILE A 77 0.60 7.07 -1.75
N PRO A 78 1.93 7.29 -1.80
CA PRO A 78 2.89 6.33 -2.37
C PRO A 78 2.92 4.97 -1.66
N MET A 79 2.79 3.90 -2.44
CA MET A 79 2.76 2.50 -1.96
C MET A 79 4.14 1.99 -1.49
N GLN A 80 5.21 2.71 -1.83
CA GLN A 80 6.59 2.36 -1.52
C GLN A 80 6.88 2.34 -0.02
N ALA A 81 7.85 1.50 0.36
CA ALA A 81 8.46 1.52 1.67
C ALA A 81 9.45 2.69 1.76
N MET A 82 9.03 3.81 2.36
CA MET A 82 9.80 5.07 2.38
C MET A 82 10.30 5.45 3.78
N GLY A 83 10.60 4.46 4.63
CA GLY A 83 11.11 4.68 5.99
C GLY A 83 10.12 5.38 6.94
N PHE A 84 10.63 5.87 8.06
CA PHE A 84 9.85 6.36 9.21
C PHE A 84 9.34 7.82 9.18
N PRO A 85 9.98 8.81 8.52
CA PRO A 85 9.49 10.20 8.54
C PRO A 85 8.08 10.36 7.97
N ALA A 86 7.08 10.73 8.80
CA ALA A 86 5.66 10.75 8.40
C ALA A 86 5.11 9.37 7.97
N ALA A 87 5.67 8.28 8.49
CA ALA A 87 5.19 6.92 8.22
C ALA A 87 3.72 6.69 8.62
N GLN A 88 3.23 7.45 9.60
CA GLN A 88 1.86 7.36 10.10
C GLN A 88 0.79 7.85 9.11
N ASP A 89 1.10 8.85 8.27
CA ASP A 89 0.21 9.34 7.21
C ASP A 89 0.22 8.42 5.98
N ARG A 90 1.27 7.60 5.87
CA ARG A 90 1.58 6.75 4.71
C ARG A 90 1.21 5.30 4.98
N TRP A 91 1.38 4.43 3.98
CA TRP A 91 1.02 3.00 4.07
C TRP A 91 1.76 2.22 5.18
N TYR A 92 2.85 2.76 5.74
CA TYR A 92 3.52 2.16 6.89
C TYR A 92 2.68 2.21 8.17
N GLY A 93 1.82 3.22 8.35
CA GLY A 93 0.83 3.26 9.44
C GLY A 93 -0.29 2.23 9.25
N TYR A 94 -0.51 1.78 8.00
CA TYR A 94 -1.59 0.87 7.60
C TYR A 94 -1.02 -0.41 6.98
N ALA A 95 0.08 -0.92 7.56
CA ALA A 95 0.88 -1.98 6.96
C ALA A 95 0.11 -3.29 6.81
N ALA A 96 -0.81 -3.60 7.72
CA ALA A 96 -1.70 -4.75 7.61
C ALA A 96 -2.55 -4.70 6.32
N GLU A 97 -3.22 -3.57 6.03
CA GLU A 97 -4.02 -3.40 4.82
C GLU A 97 -3.14 -3.39 3.55
N ARG A 98 -2.00 -2.68 3.61
CA ARG A 98 -1.00 -2.68 2.51
C ARG A 98 -0.61 -4.10 2.12
N ASN A 99 -0.20 -4.90 3.10
CA ASN A 99 0.21 -6.28 2.86
C ASN A 99 -0.95 -7.16 2.42
N SER A 100 -2.16 -6.96 2.96
CA SER A 100 -3.36 -7.68 2.51
C SER A 100 -3.66 -7.43 1.02
N LEU A 101 -3.46 -6.21 0.53
CA LEU A 101 -3.63 -5.89 -0.89
C LEU A 101 -2.52 -6.50 -1.75
N LEU A 102 -1.25 -6.30 -1.39
CA LEU A 102 -0.12 -6.80 -2.17
C LEU A 102 -0.05 -8.33 -2.18
N LYS A 103 -0.38 -8.98 -1.05
CA LYS A 103 -0.49 -10.43 -0.97
C LYS A 103 -1.65 -10.95 -1.83
N PHE A 104 -2.81 -10.28 -1.81
CA PHE A 104 -3.92 -10.64 -2.70
C PHE A 104 -3.52 -10.57 -4.18
N ILE A 105 -2.83 -9.50 -4.59
CA ILE A 105 -2.30 -9.37 -5.96
C ILE A 105 -1.40 -10.56 -6.32
N GLN A 106 -0.50 -10.95 -5.41
CA GLN A 106 0.39 -12.08 -5.64
C GLN A 106 -0.37 -13.42 -5.69
N ASP A 107 -1.22 -13.69 -4.70
CA ASP A 107 -1.95 -14.95 -4.53
C ASP A 107 -2.90 -15.22 -5.71
N GLU A 108 -3.54 -14.17 -6.24
CA GLU A 108 -4.44 -14.25 -7.40
C GLU A 108 -3.70 -14.19 -8.75
N GLY A 109 -2.35 -14.11 -8.74
CA GLY A 109 -1.54 -14.03 -9.96
C GLY A 109 -1.88 -12.80 -10.81
N ILE A 110 -2.22 -11.68 -10.18
CA ILE A 110 -2.56 -10.44 -10.89
C ILE A 110 -1.26 -9.75 -11.31
N GLN A 111 -0.98 -9.80 -12.61
CA GLN A 111 0.25 -9.25 -13.18
C GLN A 111 0.08 -7.81 -13.69
N ASN A 112 1.21 -7.11 -13.84
CA ASN A 112 1.32 -5.76 -14.43
C ASN A 112 0.50 -4.70 -13.69
N VAL A 113 0.54 -4.73 -12.35
CA VAL A 113 -0.05 -3.69 -11.51
C VAL A 113 0.96 -2.56 -11.31
N VAL A 114 0.56 -1.34 -11.63
CA VAL A 114 1.36 -0.12 -11.45
C VAL A 114 0.62 0.82 -10.51
N PHE A 115 1.27 1.19 -9.41
CA PHE A 115 0.76 2.19 -8.47
C PHE A 115 1.22 3.58 -8.93
N LEU A 116 0.27 4.46 -9.20
CA LEU A 116 0.52 5.86 -9.56
C LEU A 116 0.12 6.76 -8.39
N SER A 117 1.07 7.52 -7.87
CA SER A 117 0.90 8.30 -6.65
C SER A 117 1.69 9.60 -6.66
N ALA A 118 1.30 10.54 -5.78
CA ALA A 118 1.95 11.84 -5.61
C ALA A 118 2.26 12.08 -4.12
N ASP A 119 1.88 13.25 -3.57
CA ASP A 119 2.05 13.67 -2.17
C ASP A 119 3.48 14.07 -1.76
N ILE A 120 4.51 13.26 -2.05
CA ILE A 120 5.86 13.42 -1.45
C ILE A 120 6.77 14.47 -2.14
N HIS A 121 6.25 15.28 -3.07
CA HIS A 121 6.99 16.37 -3.75
C HIS A 121 8.37 15.95 -4.34
N ALA A 122 8.53 14.67 -4.65
CA ALA A 122 9.74 14.06 -5.17
C ALA A 122 9.36 12.88 -6.06
N THR A 123 10.29 12.43 -6.91
CA THR A 123 10.08 11.31 -7.83
C THR A 123 10.77 10.06 -7.30
N PHE A 124 10.01 8.96 -7.21
CA PHE A 124 10.50 7.64 -6.82
C PHE A 124 9.97 6.57 -7.76
N ILE A 125 10.78 5.56 -8.03
CA ILE A 125 10.42 4.37 -8.78
C ILE A 125 10.98 3.17 -8.01
N SER A 126 10.14 2.19 -7.69
CA SER A 126 10.57 0.96 -7.04
C SER A 126 9.58 -0.16 -7.31
N ASP A 127 10.07 -1.39 -7.21
CA ASP A 127 9.18 -2.53 -7.04
C ASP A 127 8.54 -2.48 -5.65
N VAL A 128 7.32 -3.02 -5.55
CA VAL A 128 6.61 -3.16 -4.29
C VAL A 128 6.17 -4.60 -4.12
N ALA A 129 6.53 -5.19 -2.99
CA ALA A 129 6.10 -6.51 -2.58
C ALA A 129 5.40 -6.46 -1.23
N TRP A 130 4.53 -7.44 -0.98
CA TRP A 130 4.07 -7.70 0.38
C TRP A 130 5.26 -8.15 1.23
N GLN A 131 5.18 -7.87 2.53
CA GLN A 131 6.22 -8.25 3.48
C GLN A 131 5.62 -9.17 4.54
N PRO A 132 6.28 -10.29 4.88
CA PRO A 132 5.87 -11.09 6.03
C PRO A 132 6.00 -10.26 7.32
N LEU A 133 5.13 -10.53 8.28
CA LEU A 133 5.19 -9.96 9.63
C LEU A 133 6.60 -10.10 10.20
N GLY A 134 7.18 -8.99 10.68
CA GLY A 134 8.53 -8.97 11.26
C GLY A 134 9.65 -8.54 10.32
N PHE A 135 9.36 -8.19 9.07
CA PHE A 135 10.35 -7.55 8.20
C PHE A 135 10.68 -6.14 8.74
N ILE A 136 11.86 -6.01 9.34
CA ILE A 136 12.51 -4.71 9.56
C ILE A 136 13.38 -4.51 8.32
N PRO A 137 13.20 -3.43 7.53
CA PRO A 137 14.05 -3.16 6.38
C PRO A 137 15.48 -2.87 6.86
N SER A 138 16.32 -3.91 6.92
CA SER A 138 17.77 -3.78 7.00
C SER A 138 18.47 -4.30 5.74
N ASP A 139 17.78 -5.10 4.93
CA ASP A 139 18.37 -5.69 3.73
C ASP A 139 17.70 -5.15 2.45
N PRO A 140 18.50 -4.74 1.45
CA PRO A 140 17.97 -4.43 0.14
C PRO A 140 17.33 -5.70 -0.47
N PRO A 141 16.31 -5.55 -1.33
CA PRO A 141 15.75 -6.69 -2.04
C PRO A 141 16.84 -7.37 -2.89
N GLU A 142 16.91 -8.71 -2.83
CA GLU A 142 17.62 -9.53 -3.81
C GLU A 142 17.03 -9.36 -5.22
#